data_AF-A0A368FR77-F1
#
_entry.id   AF-A0A368FR77-F1
#
_cell.length_a   1.000
_cell.length_b   1.000
_cell.length_c   1.000
_cell.angle_alpha   90.00
_cell.angle_beta   90.00
_cell.angle_gamma   90.00
#
_symmetry.space_group_name_H-M   'P 1'
#
loop_
_entity.id
_entity.type
_entity.pdbx_description
1 polymer ?
#
loop_
_entity_poly.entity_id
_entity_poly.type
_entity_poly.pdbx_seq_one_letter_code
_entity_poly.pdbx_strand_id
1 'polypeptide(L)'
;MHGVNANMIFNNAVQKKNTVNHFTQMVWHSSNLVGCGIHNCGKFFFVVCRYSPRGNTIDEPIYLIGQKCGVCPTGTQCEQKTSLCAV
;
A
#
# COMPACT_ATOMS: atom_id res chain seq x y z
N MET A 1 -3.07 13.78 -15.90
CA MET A 1 -3.13 13.31 -14.49
C MET A 1 -2.47 11.93 -14.36
N HIS A 2 -1.30 11.87 -13.73
CA HIS A 2 -0.51 10.65 -13.56
C HIS A 2 -0.83 9.84 -12.30
N GLY A 3 -1.91 10.16 -11.58
CA GLY A 3 -2.27 9.54 -10.29
C GLY A 3 -3.37 8.46 -10.37
N VAL A 4 -3.81 8.06 -9.17
CA VAL A 4 -4.98 7.21 -8.90
C VAL A 4 -6.27 8.03 -9.07
N ASN A 5 -7.41 7.38 -9.32
CA ASN A 5 -8.72 8.04 -9.35
C ASN A 5 -9.15 8.51 -7.94
N ALA A 6 -10.09 9.45 -7.87
CA ALA A 6 -10.56 10.05 -6.62
C ALA A 6 -11.26 9.05 -5.67
N ASN A 7 -11.75 7.92 -6.19
CA ASN A 7 -12.38 6.87 -5.38
C ASN A 7 -11.34 5.88 -4.81
N MET A 8 -10.05 6.09 -5.06
CA MET A 8 -8.94 5.25 -4.61
C MET A 8 -9.09 3.77 -4.99
N ILE A 9 -9.76 3.46 -6.10
CA ILE A 9 -9.91 2.09 -6.59
C ILE A 9 -8.71 1.69 -7.46
N PHE A 10 -8.14 0.51 -7.24
CA PHE A 10 -7.11 -0.05 -8.10
C PHE A 10 -7.75 -0.76 -9.30
N ASN A 11 -7.93 -0.05 -10.41
CA ASN A 11 -8.53 -0.61 -11.63
C ASN A 11 -7.49 -0.81 -12.75
N ASN A 12 -7.93 -1.38 -13.88
CA ASN A 12 -7.08 -1.62 -15.05
C ASN A 12 -6.38 -0.35 -15.60
N ALA A 13 -7.01 0.83 -15.46
CA ALA A 13 -6.40 2.09 -15.90
C ALA A 13 -5.26 2.54 -14.96
N VAL A 14 -5.37 2.25 -13.67
CA VAL A 14 -4.30 2.47 -12.68
C VAL A 14 -3.19 1.44 -12.88
N GLN A 15 -3.53 0.15 -13.04
CA GLN A 15 -2.55 -0.93 -13.20
C GLN A 15 -1.63 -0.73 -14.41
N LYS A 16 -2.15 -0.20 -15.52
CA LYS A 16 -1.35 0.13 -16.72
C LYS A 16 -0.29 1.21 -16.47
N LYS A 17 -0.38 1.97 -15.37
CA LYS A 17 0.60 2.99 -14.97
C LYS A 17 1.64 2.36 -14.05
N ASN A 18 2.70 1.80 -14.62
CA ASN A 18 3.68 1.00 -13.89
C ASN A 18 4.27 1.68 -12.63
N THR A 19 4.56 2.99 -12.69
CA THR A 19 5.08 3.76 -11.55
C THR A 19 4.09 3.85 -10.39
N VAL A 20 2.79 3.83 -10.66
CA VAL A 20 1.73 3.95 -9.64
C VAL A 20 1.56 2.63 -8.89
N ASN A 21 1.85 1.49 -9.53
CA ASN A 21 1.69 0.17 -8.92
C ASN A 21 2.56 -0.02 -7.67
N HIS A 22 3.82 0.46 -7.70
CA HIS A 22 4.69 0.38 -6.54
C HIS A 22 4.16 1.27 -5.40
N PHE A 23 3.72 2.48 -5.72
CA PHE A 23 3.10 3.38 -4.74
C PHE A 23 1.86 2.75 -4.10
N THR A 24 0.92 2.26 -4.89
CA THR A 24 -0.35 1.71 -4.38
C THR A 24 -0.14 0.49 -3.51
N GLN A 25 0.87 -0.35 -3.79
CA GLN A 25 1.21 -1.46 -2.90
C GLN A 25 1.75 -0.97 -1.55
N MET A 26 2.55 0.10 -1.51
CA MET A 26 3.08 0.64 -0.25
C MET A 26 1.99 1.24 0.64
N VAL A 27 0.97 1.86 0.04
CA VAL A 27 -0.12 2.52 0.77
C VAL A 27 -1.40 1.67 0.87
N TRP A 28 -1.28 0.36 0.60
CA TRP A 28 -2.42 -0.55 0.61
C TRP A 28 -2.90 -0.81 2.05
N HIS A 29 -4.15 -0.47 2.35
CA HIS A 29 -4.64 -0.37 3.73
C HIS A 29 -4.60 -1.68 4.53
N SER A 30 -4.73 -2.82 3.86
CA SER A 30 -4.71 -4.12 4.52
C SER A 30 -3.31 -4.73 4.63
N SER A 31 -2.32 -4.25 3.85
CA SER A 31 -0.94 -4.75 3.89
C SER A 31 -0.23 -4.23 5.14
N ASN A 32 -0.13 -5.06 6.16
CA ASN A 32 0.48 -4.71 7.45
C ASN A 32 1.82 -5.39 7.73
N LEU A 33 2.29 -6.24 6.82
CA LEU A 33 3.60 -6.88 6.89
C LEU A 33 4.41 -6.52 5.65
N VAL A 34 5.68 -6.17 5.87
CA VAL A 34 6.65 -5.92 4.80
C VAL A 34 7.96 -6.65 5.11
N GLY A 35 8.51 -7.28 4.08
CA GLY A 35 9.86 -7.87 4.13
C GLY A 35 10.65 -7.42 2.91
N CYS A 36 11.83 -6.83 3.13
CA CYS A 36 12.69 -6.32 2.06
C CYS A 36 14.04 -7.01 2.07
N GLY A 37 14.58 -7.27 0.88
CA GLY A 37 15.93 -7.77 0.65
C GLY A 37 16.70 -6.81 -0.26
N ILE A 38 18.00 -6.68 0.00
CA ILE A 38 18.90 -5.82 -0.76
C ILE A 38 20.09 -6.67 -1.19
N HIS A 39 20.48 -6.58 -2.47
CA HIS A 39 21.67 -7.23 -3.01
C HIS A 39 22.53 -6.24 -3.79
N ASN A 40 23.85 -6.26 -3.59
CA ASN A 40 24.79 -5.43 -4.35
C ASN A 40 25.24 -6.18 -5.61
N CYS A 41 24.85 -5.68 -6.79
CA CYS A 41 25.23 -6.24 -8.09
C CYS A 41 26.52 -5.62 -8.67
N GLY A 42 27.31 -4.92 -7.84
CA GLY A 42 28.53 -4.21 -8.21
C GLY A 42 28.28 -2.83 -8.82
N LYS A 43 27.37 -2.72 -9.81
CA LYS A 43 27.03 -1.44 -10.47
C LYS A 43 25.80 -0.75 -9.86
N PHE A 44 24.94 -1.50 -9.17
CA PHE A 44 23.71 -1.01 -8.57
C PHE A 44 23.30 -1.92 -7.41
N PHE A 45 22.45 -1.40 -6.52
CA PHE A 45 21.76 -2.20 -5.52
C PHE A 45 20.40 -2.64 -6.06
N PHE A 46 20.11 -3.94 -5.99
CA PHE A 46 18.81 -4.48 -6.30
C PHE A 46 18.00 -4.64 -5.01
N VAL A 47 16.86 -3.95 -4.94
CA VAL A 47 15.98 -3.93 -3.76
C VAL A 47 14.66 -4.57 -4.12
N VAL A 48 14.21 -5.53 -3.31
CA VAL A 48 12.92 -6.19 -3.47
C VAL A 48 12.19 -6.16 -2.14
N CYS A 49 10.97 -5.64 -2.13
CA CYS A 49 10.06 -5.71 -0.98
C CYS A 49 8.85 -6.57 -1.33
N ARG A 50 8.44 -7.42 -0.39
CA ARG A 50 7.19 -8.19 -0.43
C ARG A 50 6.27 -7.68 0.66
N TYR A 51 4.99 -7.61 0.35
CA TYR A 51 3.93 -7.13 1.22
C TYR A 51 2.92 -8.25 1.48
N SER A 52 2.43 -8.34 2.71
CA SER A 52 1.40 -9.30 3.10
C SER A 52 0.36 -8.64 4.01
N PRO A 53 -0.94 -8.92 3.84
CA PRO A 53 -1.57 -9.47 2.63
C PRO A 53 -1.20 -8.69 1.35
N ARG A 54 -1.27 -9.33 0.18
CA ARG A 54 -0.94 -8.65 -1.08
C ARG A 54 -1.92 -7.50 -1.34
N GLY A 55 -1.43 -6.40 -1.89
CA GLY A 55 -2.27 -5.33 -2.40
C GLY A 55 -2.45 -5.44 -3.92
N ASN A 56 -2.78 -4.31 -4.54
CA ASN A 56 -2.95 -4.17 -5.98
C ASN A 56 -3.90 -5.21 -6.57
N THR A 57 -4.94 -5.59 -5.82
CA THR A 57 -6.02 -6.40 -6.33
C THR A 57 -6.92 -5.53 -7.19
N ILE A 58 -7.19 -5.98 -8.40
CA ILE A 58 -8.05 -5.26 -9.32
C ILE A 58 -9.45 -5.13 -8.71
N ASP A 59 -10.03 -3.94 -8.84
CA ASP A 59 -11.35 -3.54 -8.36
C ASP A 59 -11.50 -3.46 -6.83
N GLU A 60 -10.40 -3.58 -6.08
CA GLU A 60 -10.36 -3.30 -4.65
C GLU A 60 -9.90 -1.84 -4.36
N PRO A 61 -10.37 -1.24 -3.24
CA PRO A 61 -9.86 0.05 -2.81
C PRO A 61 -8.43 -0.08 -2.28
N ILE A 62 -7.57 0.86 -2.66
CA ILE A 62 -6.21 0.99 -2.12
C ILE A 62 -6.27 1.31 -0.63
N TYR A 63 -7.17 2.22 -0.26
CA TYR A 63 -7.58 2.46 1.12
C TYR A 63 -9.00 3.01 1.15
N LEU A 64 -9.67 2.85 2.29
CA LEU A 64 -11.00 3.40 2.51
C LEU A 64 -10.91 4.91 2.77
N ILE A 65 -11.65 5.69 1.98
CA ILE A 65 -11.74 7.14 2.16
C ILE A 65 -12.61 7.42 3.39
N GLY A 66 -12.08 8.16 4.35
CA GLY A 66 -12.81 8.46 5.58
C GLY A 66 -11.97 9.17 6.63
N GLN A 67 -12.49 9.25 7.85
CA GLN A 67 -11.74 9.78 8.98
C GLN A 67 -10.56 8.87 9.33
N LYS A 68 -9.48 9.48 9.82
CA LYS A 68 -8.31 8.77 10.35
C LYS A 68 -8.76 7.80 11.44
N CYS A 69 -8.29 6.56 11.39
CA CYS A 69 -8.70 5.50 12.31
C CYS A 69 -10.22 5.21 12.35
N GLY A 70 -11.00 5.63 11.33
CA GLY A 70 -12.44 5.42 11.32
C GLY A 70 -12.85 3.95 11.34
N VAL A 71 -11.98 3.08 10.81
CA VAL A 71 -12.17 1.61 10.84
C VAL A 71 -10.80 0.95 11.05
N CYS A 72 -10.47 0.62 12.29
CA CYS A 72 -9.30 -0.21 12.61
C CYS A 72 -9.68 -1.70 12.68
N PRO A 73 -8.84 -2.61 12.14
CA PRO A 73 -9.06 -4.05 12.25
C PRO A 73 -9.11 -4.54 13.71
N THR A 74 -9.81 -5.66 13.94
CA THR A 74 -9.85 -6.32 15.25
C THR A 74 -8.44 -6.62 15.77
N GLY A 75 -8.19 -6.33 17.05
CA GLY A 75 -6.87 -6.50 17.67
C GLY A 75 -5.90 -5.35 17.41
N THR A 76 -6.35 -4.27 16.78
CA THR A 76 -5.58 -3.03 16.63
C THR A 76 -6.34 -1.83 17.19
N GLN A 77 -5.62 -0.77 17.49
CA GLN A 77 -6.09 0.48 18.06
C GLN A 77 -5.48 1.67 17.32
N CYS A 78 -6.16 2.81 17.36
CA CYS A 78 -5.68 4.02 16.73
C CYS A 78 -4.47 4.58 17.47
N GLU A 79 -3.31 4.59 16.82
CA GLU A 79 -2.13 5.29 17.30
C GLU A 79 -2.27 6.78 16.95
N GLN A 80 -2.63 7.59 17.94
CA GLN A 80 -2.94 9.02 17.74
C GLN A 80 -1.80 9.83 17.13
N LYS A 81 -0.54 9.43 17.39
CA LYS A 81 0.64 10.12 16.88
C LYS A 81 0.85 9.92 15.37
N THR A 82 0.58 8.72 14.87
CA THR A 82 0.83 8.35 13.46
C THR A 82 -0.45 8.32 12.63
N SER A 83 -1.61 8.30 13.28
CA SER A 83 -2.92 8.08 12.65
C SER A 83 -3.03 6.71 11.95
N LEU A 84 -2.25 5.72 12.40
CA LEU A 84 -2.28 4.34 11.91
C LEU A 84 -2.96 3.42 12.93
N CYS A 85 -3.44 2.27 12.46
CA CYS A 85 -3.94 1.21 13.33
C CYS A 85 -2.75 0.30 13.73
N ALA A 86 -2.46 0.22 15.03
CA ALA A 86 -1.36 -0.56 15.58
C ALA A 86 -1.86 -1.48 16.70
N VAL A 87 -1.11 -2.54 17.03
CA VAL A 87 -1.44 -3.43 18.16
C VAL A 87 -1.04 -2.75 19.47
#